data_AF-A0A3A0A9N7-F1
#
_entry.id   AF-A0A3A0A9N7-F1
#
_cell.length_a   1.000
_cell.length_b   1.000
_cell.length_c   1.000
_cell.angle_alpha   90.00
_cell.angle_beta   90.00
_cell.angle_gamma   90.00
#
_symmetry.space_group_name_H-M   'P 1'
#
loop_
_entity.id
_entity.type
_entity.pdbx_description
1 polymer ?
#
loop_
_entity_poly.entity_id
_entity_poly.type
_entity_poly.pdbx_seq_one_letter_code
_entity_poly.pdbx_strand_id
1 'polypeptide(L)'
;MVRTQIQLTEEQIAGLKQLASQRQLSIAEIIRQAVDQVLRDAGMTQGDWEEKKRRALAVVGKFQSGLSDISEHHDAYLDEAYDYFHSESTTAQS
;
A
#
# COMPACT_ATOMS: atom_id res chain seq x y z
N MET A 1 -4.73 19.88 19.77
CA MET A 1 -5.17 20.09 18.37
C MET A 1 -4.87 21.53 17.98
N VAL A 2 -4.51 21.76 16.71
CA VAL A 2 -4.33 23.10 16.12
C VAL A 2 -5.64 23.50 15.44
N ARG A 3 -6.07 24.77 15.59
CA ARG A 3 -7.30 25.28 14.94
C ARG A 3 -6.98 25.69 13.51
N THR A 4 -7.64 25.05 12.55
CA THR A 4 -7.53 25.37 11.13
C THR A 4 -8.92 25.69 10.57
N GLN A 5 -9.04 26.79 9.82
CA GLN A 5 -10.26 27.13 9.10
C GLN A 5 -10.13 26.67 7.65
N ILE A 6 -11.09 25.90 7.18
CA ILE A 6 -11.18 25.42 5.80
C ILE A 6 -12.56 25.78 5.24
N GLN A 7 -12.66 25.94 3.93
CA GLN A 7 -13.94 26.12 3.24
C GLN A 7 -14.39 24.78 2.66
N LEU A 8 -15.69 24.50 2.75
CA LEU A 8 -16.32 23.31 2.20
C LEU A 8 -17.47 23.77 1.31
N THR A 9 -17.75 23.03 0.25
CA THR A 9 -18.91 23.30 -0.59
C THR A 9 -20.20 22.99 0.17
N GLU A 10 -21.31 23.58 -0.27
CA GLU A 10 -22.62 23.32 0.33
C GLU A 10 -22.98 21.82 0.28
N GLU A 11 -22.67 21.16 -0.82
CA GLU A 11 -22.88 19.72 -1.02
C GLU A 11 -22.06 18.89 -0.02
N GLN A 12 -20.78 19.23 0.19
CA GLN A 12 -19.92 18.56 1.17
C GLN A 12 -20.48 18.70 2.59
N ILE A 13 -20.96 19.89 2.96
CA ILE A 13 -21.57 20.11 4.28
C ILE A 13 -22.87 19.34 4.44
N ALA A 14 -23.72 19.29 3.41
CA ALA A 14 -24.95 18.50 3.43
C ALA A 14 -24.65 17.01 3.64
N GLY A 15 -23.69 16.46 2.88
CA GLY A 15 -23.24 15.07 3.02
C GLY A 15 -22.67 14.77 4.42
N LEU A 16 -21.83 15.66 4.96
CA LEU A 16 -21.26 15.50 6.30
C LEU A 16 -22.33 15.53 7.39
N LYS A 17 -23.36 16.39 7.29
CA LYS A 17 -24.47 16.44 8.24
C LYS A 17 -25.30 15.16 8.23
N GLN A 18 -25.58 14.62 7.04
CA GLN A 18 -26.29 13.36 6.90
C GLN A 18 -25.48 12.20 7.53
N LEU A 19 -24.18 12.13 7.22
CA LEU A 19 -23.30 11.10 7.75
C LEU A 19 -23.13 11.19 9.28
N ALA A 20 -23.01 12.41 9.81
CA ALA A 20 -22.99 12.70 11.25
C ALA A 20 -24.23 12.15 11.96
N SER A 21 -25.41 12.40 11.38
CA SER A 21 -26.68 11.95 11.93
C SER A 21 -26.79 10.42 11.91
N GLN A 22 -26.40 9.79 10.80
CA GLN A 22 -26.43 8.34 10.66
C GLN A 22 -25.49 7.62 11.64
N ARG A 23 -24.31 8.20 11.90
CA ARG A 23 -23.28 7.59 12.76
C ARG A 23 -23.31 8.06 14.22
N GLN A 24 -24.21 9.00 14.56
CA GLN A 24 -24.23 9.72 15.85
C GLN A 24 -22.85 10.30 16.23
N LEU A 25 -22.12 10.84 15.26
CA LEU A 25 -20.83 11.48 15.46
C LEU A 25 -20.91 12.97 15.13
N SER A 26 -20.04 13.77 15.75
CA SER A 26 -19.89 15.18 15.34
C SER A 26 -19.25 15.28 13.95
N ILE A 27 -19.58 16.33 13.20
CA ILE A 27 -18.95 16.61 11.90
C ILE A 27 -17.43 16.71 12.04
N ALA A 28 -16.95 17.31 13.13
CA ALA A 28 -15.52 17.46 13.38
C ALA A 28 -14.83 16.10 13.57
N GLU A 29 -15.51 15.12 14.18
CA GLU A 29 -14.97 13.77 14.35
C GLU A 29 -14.88 13.03 13.00
N ILE A 30 -15.90 13.16 12.16
CA ILE A 30 -15.89 12.61 10.80
C ILE A 30 -14.74 13.20 9.98
N ILE A 31 -14.56 14.53 10.02
CA ILE A 31 -13.46 15.20 9.30
C ILE A 31 -12.10 14.69 9.81
N ARG A 32 -11.91 14.56 11.13
CA ARG A 32 -10.67 14.01 11.69
C ARG A 32 -10.40 12.59 11.21
N GLN A 33 -11.39 11.70 11.29
CA GLN A 33 -11.24 10.32 10.84
C GLN A 33 -10.89 10.23 9.35
N ALA A 34 -11.53 11.06 8.51
CA ALA A 34 -11.24 11.14 7.09
C ALA A 34 -9.82 11.63 6.82
N VAL A 35 -9.38 12.69 7.51
CA VAL A 35 -8.01 13.22 7.39
C VAL A 35 -6.99 12.18 7.85
N ASP A 36 -7.21 11.54 9.00
CA ASP A 36 -6.32 10.50 9.51
C ASP A 36 -6.23 9.32 8.53
N GLN A 37 -7.33 8.95 7.88
CA GLN A 37 -7.35 7.91 6.86
C GLN A 37 -6.53 8.31 5.64
N VAL A 38 -6.72 9.52 5.11
CA VAL A 38 -5.93 10.03 3.97
C VAL A 38 -4.44 10.06 4.29
N LEU A 39 -4.07 10.50 5.50
CA LEU A 39 -2.67 10.54 5.92
C LEU A 39 -2.06 9.15 6.09
N ARG A 40 -2.83 8.16 6.57
CA ARG A 40 -2.40 6.76 6.63
C ARG A 40 -2.21 6.17 5.24
N ASP A 41 -3.18 6.38 4.35
CA ASP A 41 -3.13 5.86 2.99
C ASP A 41 -1.95 6.48 2.20
N ALA A 42 -1.63 7.74 2.47
CA ALA A 42 -0.44 8.42 1.95
C ALA A 42 0.87 7.95 2.63
N GLY A 43 0.81 7.10 3.65
CA GLY A 43 1.97 6.65 4.43
C GLY A 43 2.67 7.75 5.22
N MET A 44 1.94 8.84 5.52
CA MET A 44 2.46 10.01 6.24
C MET A 44 2.31 9.90 7.75
N THR A 45 1.74 8.80 8.26
CA THR A 45 1.72 8.56 9.71
C THR A 45 3.01 7.89 10.18
N GLN A 46 3.51 8.30 11.35
CA GLN A 46 4.75 7.78 11.92
C GLN A 46 4.75 6.24 12.08
N GLY A 47 3.57 5.63 12.29
CA GLY A 47 3.42 4.18 12.38
C GLY A 47 3.60 3.45 11.06
N ASP A 48 3.25 4.06 9.93
CA ASP A 48 3.31 3.40 8.61
C ASP A 48 4.74 3.23 8.10
N TRP A 49 5.63 4.17 8.40
CA TRP A 49 7.04 4.03 8.06
C TRP A 49 7.69 2.87 8.84
N GLU A 50 7.49 2.83 10.16
CA GLU A 50 8.03 1.75 10.99
C GLU A 50 7.40 0.39 10.64
N GLU A 51 6.11 0.34 10.29
CA GLU A 51 5.45 -0.87 9.81
C GLU A 51 5.96 -1.32 8.43
N LYS A 52 6.12 -0.40 7.47
CA LYS A 52 6.74 -0.69 6.15
C LYS A 52 8.17 -1.20 6.32
N LYS A 53 8.95 -0.55 7.17
CA LYS A 53 10.32 -0.96 7.53
C LYS A 53 10.33 -2.33 8.20
N ARG A 54 9.43 -2.60 9.15
CA ARG A 54 9.29 -3.91 9.80
C ARG A 54 8.98 -5.01 8.79
N ARG A 55 8.04 -4.77 7.87
CA ARG A 55 7.70 -5.74 6.80
C ARG A 55 8.86 -5.98 5.85
N ALA A 56 9.55 -4.92 5.43
CA ALA A 56 10.74 -5.03 4.58
C ALA A 56 11.86 -5.81 5.28
N LEU A 57 12.15 -5.52 6.55
CA LEU A 57 13.14 -6.27 7.34
C LEU A 57 12.73 -7.73 7.57
N ALA A 58 11.44 -8.04 7.68
CA ALA A 58 10.96 -9.40 7.90
C ALA A 58 11.15 -10.34 6.69
N VAL A 59 11.42 -9.80 5.49
CA VAL A 59 11.73 -10.60 4.29
C VAL A 59 13.23 -10.66 3.98
N VAL A 60 14.03 -9.74 4.54
CA VAL A 60 15.49 -9.76 4.39
C VAL A 60 16.05 -11.05 5.01
N GLY A 61 16.79 -11.83 4.21
CA GLY A 61 17.43 -13.08 4.65
C GLY A 61 16.52 -14.31 4.70
N LYS A 62 15.20 -14.18 4.44
CA LYS A 62 14.30 -15.34 4.34
C LYS A 62 14.45 -16.14 3.06
N PHE A 63 14.96 -15.51 2.01
CA PHE A 63 15.16 -16.12 0.71
C PHE A 63 16.65 -16.13 0.41
N GLN A 64 17.22 -17.32 0.32
CA GLN A 64 18.58 -17.56 -0.15
C GLN A 64 18.47 -18.38 -1.43
N SER A 65 18.83 -17.76 -2.55
CA SER A 65 18.92 -18.45 -3.84
C SER A 65 20.18 -19.32 -3.97
N GLY A 66 21.16 -19.14 -3.08
CA GLY A 66 22.48 -19.78 -3.17
C GLY A 66 23.41 -19.18 -4.23
N LEU A 67 22.91 -18.25 -5.05
CA LEU A 67 23.63 -17.54 -6.10
C LEU A 67 23.93 -16.11 -5.64
N SER A 68 25.19 -15.71 -5.69
CA SER A 68 25.66 -14.42 -5.16
C SER A 68 25.41 -13.22 -6.07
N ASP A 69 25.05 -13.47 -7.33
CA ASP A 69 25.00 -12.49 -8.43
C ASP A 69 23.56 -12.20 -8.93
N ILE A 70 22.54 -12.77 -8.29
CA ILE A 70 21.14 -12.58 -8.69
C ILE A 70 20.72 -11.12 -8.72
N SER A 71 21.21 -10.31 -7.78
CA SER A 71 20.88 -8.88 -7.74
C SER A 71 21.45 -8.11 -8.95
N GLU A 72 22.56 -8.58 -9.53
CA GLU A 72 23.25 -7.92 -10.64
C GLU A 72 22.76 -8.45 -12.00
N HIS A 73 22.39 -9.73 -12.07
CA HIS A 73 21.97 -10.42 -13.29
C HIS A 73 20.49 -10.80 -13.28
N HIS A 74 19.67 -10.09 -12.51
CA HIS A 74 18.27 -10.41 -12.29
C HIS A 74 17.48 -10.63 -13.59
N ASP A 75 17.72 -9.77 -14.59
CA ASP A 75 17.02 -9.85 -15.88
C ASP A 75 17.43 -11.08 -16.70
N ALA A 76 18.70 -11.50 -16.63
CA ALA A 76 19.19 -12.70 -17.31
C ALA A 76 18.64 -13.98 -16.68
N TYR A 77 18.58 -14.04 -15.35
CA TYR A 77 17.93 -15.15 -14.64
C TYR A 77 16.43 -15.22 -14.90
N LEU A 78 15.78 -14.06 -15.08
CA LEU A 78 14.36 -14.00 -15.46
C LEU A 78 14.15 -14.59 -16.86
N ASP A 79 14.98 -14.19 -17.82
CA ASP A 79 14.93 -14.65 -19.21
C ASP A 79 15.16 -16.17 -19.31
N GLU A 80 16.20 -16.67 -18.63
CA GLU A 80 16.51 -18.11 -18.56
C GLU A 80 15.36 -18.93 -17.96
N ALA A 81 14.72 -18.43 -16.90
CA ALA A 81 13.58 -19.11 -16.28
C ALA A 81 12.39 -19.20 -17.25
N TYR A 82 12.04 -18.11 -17.93
CA TYR A 82 10.92 -18.11 -18.88
C TYR A 82 11.21 -18.93 -20.14
N ASP A 83 12.45 -18.94 -20.64
CA ASP A 83 12.87 -19.79 -21.76
C ASP A 83 12.78 -21.29 -21.40
N TYR A 84 13.18 -21.65 -20.17
CA TYR A 84 13.03 -23.02 -19.67
C TYR A 84 11.56 -23.47 -19.66
N PHE A 85 10.65 -22.64 -19.16
CA PHE A 85 9.20 -22.94 -19.13
C PHE A 85 8.57 -23.08 -20.54
N HIS A 86 9.08 -22.39 -21.56
CA HIS A 86 8.60 -22.53 -22.94
C HIS A 86 9.12 -23.82 -23.61
N SER A 87 10.29 -24.33 -23.20
CA SER A 87 10.87 -25.56 -23.75
C SER A 87 10.14 -26.84 -23.28
N GLU A 88 9.65 -26.90 -22.03
CA GLU A 88 8.88 -28.04 -21.52
C GLU A 88 7.45 -28.10 -22.09
N SER A 89 6.83 -26.94 -22.35
CA SER A 89 5.47 -26.85 -22.90
C SER A 89 5.34 -27.42 -24.32
N THR A 90 6.46 -27.52 -25.06
CA THR A 90 6.50 -28.09 -26.41
C THR A 90 6.63 -29.62 -26.40
N THR A 91 7.13 -30.21 -25.30
CA THR A 91 7.41 -31.65 -25.22
C THR A 91 6.20 -32.48 -24.76
N ALA A 92 5.16 -31.84 -24.21
CA ALA A 92 3.93 -32.52 -23.73
C ALA A 92 2.81 -32.66 -24.80
N GLN A 93 3.05 -32.27 -26.05
CA GLN A 93 2.07 -32.35 -27.16
C GLN A 93 2.54 -33.19 -28.36
N SER A 94 3.40 -34.21 -28.17
CA SER A 94 3.75 -35.17 -29.23
C SER A 94 3.81 -36.60 -28.74
#